data_AF-A0A850S9Q4-F1
#
_entry.id   AF-A0A850S9Q4-F1
#
_cell.length_a   1.000
_cell.length_b   1.000
_cell.length_c   1.000
_cell.angle_alpha   90.00
_cell.angle_beta   90.00
_cell.angle_gamma   90.00
#
_symmetry.space_group_name_H-M   'P 1'
#
loop_
_entity.id
_entity.type
_entity.pdbx_description
1 polymer ?
#
loop_
_entity_poly.entity_id
_entity_poly.type
_entity_poly.pdbx_seq_one_letter_code
_entity_poly.pdbx_strand_id
1 'polypeptide(L)'
;MKLAVIVAAVMATTIATASLTSAYAQEVVRGTFVVRMPPGSYQEGADVYYDPTNIAVPAGTTVVWFNDDPNQIHTVTSGNPGDEDAGSVFDSSFMNDGTFFQQTFNEAGEYPYYCQVHPWMVGSVFVSDASEEGDNFRLSYGTGTTFNFAEHERTLLVFEPTSVDIPEDEPVTYQITILKDGEEMFSEEFRSLGGRLDIELIPTDEATQVTGPDISDPIIGAYHIHGSFLKEEAAYTIRAEITQIFDRPPEEPIADEFGVQIVPEFPVAAVAALLAIGGAVAYGRFQGFSNRG
;
A
#
# COMPACT_ATOMS: atom_id res chain seq x y z
N MET A 1 -10.84 3.33 94.05
CA MET A 1 -9.89 2.38 93.43
C MET A 1 -10.49 1.94 92.10
N LYS A 2 -10.02 2.51 90.98
CA LYS A 2 -10.53 2.21 89.63
C LYS A 2 -9.80 0.97 89.11
N LEU A 3 -10.52 -0.11 88.79
CA LEU A 3 -9.98 -1.28 88.08
C LEU A 3 -9.81 -0.92 86.60
N ALA A 4 -8.61 -1.14 86.08
CA ALA A 4 -8.24 -0.89 84.70
C ALA A 4 -8.72 -2.03 83.79
N VAL A 5 -9.27 -1.63 82.65
CA VAL A 5 -9.68 -2.46 81.52
C VAL A 5 -8.44 -2.85 80.72
N ILE A 6 -8.28 -4.13 80.39
CA ILE A 6 -7.35 -4.59 79.35
C ILE A 6 -8.20 -5.06 78.18
N VAL A 7 -8.24 -4.28 77.10
CA VAL A 7 -8.71 -4.72 75.78
C VAL A 7 -7.46 -4.85 74.91
N ALA A 8 -7.19 -6.07 74.46
CA ALA A 8 -6.14 -6.35 73.50
C ALA A 8 -6.56 -5.83 72.11
N ALA A 9 -5.78 -4.90 71.56
CA ALA A 9 -5.93 -4.46 70.18
C ALA A 9 -5.20 -5.44 69.25
N VAL A 10 -5.95 -6.20 68.45
CA VAL A 10 -5.39 -6.97 67.32
C VAL A 10 -5.29 -6.01 66.13
N MET A 11 -4.06 -5.63 65.77
CA MET A 11 -3.79 -4.86 64.56
C MET A 11 -3.80 -5.82 63.37
N ALA A 12 -4.87 -5.82 62.57
CA ALA A 12 -4.90 -6.50 61.29
C ALA A 12 -4.24 -5.59 60.24
N THR A 13 -3.02 -5.94 59.82
CA THR A 13 -2.38 -5.33 58.65
C THR A 13 -3.03 -5.88 57.38
N THR A 14 -3.82 -5.06 56.69
CA THR A 14 -4.25 -5.31 55.32
C THR A 14 -3.07 -5.10 54.38
N ILE A 15 -2.57 -6.17 53.77
CA ILE A 15 -1.66 -6.07 52.63
C ILE A 15 -2.52 -5.78 51.41
N ALA A 16 -2.46 -4.55 50.90
CA ALA A 16 -3.03 -4.23 49.60
C ALA A 16 -2.14 -4.89 48.53
N THR A 17 -2.62 -5.97 47.92
CA THR A 17 -2.02 -6.52 46.71
C THR A 17 -2.38 -5.58 45.56
N ALA A 18 -1.46 -4.72 45.15
CA ALA A 18 -1.57 -4.06 43.87
C ALA A 18 -1.43 -5.13 42.78
N SER A 19 -2.55 -5.52 42.17
CA SER A 19 -2.54 -6.32 40.95
C SER A 19 -1.91 -5.48 39.85
N LEU A 20 -0.67 -5.80 39.49
CA LEU A 20 -0.06 -5.32 38.25
C LEU A 20 -0.72 -6.09 37.11
N THR A 21 -1.90 -5.67 36.68
CA THR A 21 -2.34 -6.01 35.33
C THR A 21 -1.43 -5.24 34.38
N SER A 22 -0.42 -5.91 33.85
CA SER A 22 0.32 -5.42 32.69
C SER A 22 -0.69 -5.25 31.56
N ALA A 23 -1.14 -4.02 31.33
CA ALA A 23 -1.89 -3.67 30.15
C ALA A 23 -0.90 -3.64 28.97
N TYR A 24 -0.57 -4.82 28.45
CA TYR A 24 -0.26 -4.91 27.03
C TYR A 24 -1.57 -4.61 26.32
N ALA A 25 -1.80 -3.34 25.98
CA ALA A 25 -2.70 -3.07 24.87
C ALA A 25 -2.05 -3.80 23.68
N GLN A 26 -2.63 -4.92 23.26
CA GLN A 26 -2.23 -5.51 21.99
C GLN A 26 -2.45 -4.41 20.95
N GLU A 27 -1.39 -4.01 20.24
CA GLU A 27 -1.59 -3.22 19.04
C GLU A 27 -2.54 -3.99 18.14
N VAL A 28 -3.65 -3.35 17.79
CA VAL A 28 -4.62 -3.91 16.87
C VAL A 28 -4.07 -3.66 15.47
N VAL A 29 -3.95 -4.73 14.68
CA VAL A 29 -3.57 -4.60 13.27
C VAL A 29 -4.63 -3.75 12.57
N ARG A 30 -4.19 -2.64 11.98
CA ARG A 30 -5.03 -1.72 11.18
C ARG A 30 -4.47 -1.52 9.78
N GLY A 31 -3.69 -2.50 9.31
CA GLY A 31 -3.08 -2.46 7.99
C GLY A 31 -4.11 -2.35 6.89
N THR A 32 -3.84 -1.47 5.94
CA THR A 32 -4.56 -1.37 4.68
C THR A 32 -3.77 -2.01 3.53
N PHE A 33 -2.51 -2.40 3.77
CA PHE A 33 -1.66 -3.16 2.85
C PHE A 33 -0.68 -4.04 3.63
N VAL A 34 -0.47 -5.29 3.20
CA VAL A 34 0.42 -6.24 3.88
C VAL A 34 1.68 -6.54 3.07
N VAL A 35 2.81 -6.55 3.78
CA VAL A 35 4.10 -7.09 3.32
C VAL A 35 4.53 -8.21 4.27
N ARG A 36 5.08 -9.30 3.75
CA ARG A 36 5.50 -10.46 4.55
C ARG A 36 7.00 -10.70 4.38
N MET A 37 7.67 -11.11 5.45
CA MET A 37 9.00 -11.72 5.37
C MET A 37 8.82 -13.24 5.33
N PRO A 38 8.88 -13.88 4.15
CA PRO A 38 8.56 -15.29 4.03
C PRO A 38 9.66 -16.19 4.62
N PRO A 39 9.37 -17.49 4.83
CA PRO A 39 10.37 -18.48 5.22
C PRO A 39 11.62 -18.46 4.34
N GLY A 40 12.79 -18.33 4.96
CA GLY A 40 14.08 -18.31 4.26
C GLY A 40 14.52 -16.93 3.77
N SER A 41 13.73 -15.87 4.00
CA SER A 41 14.09 -14.49 3.64
C SER A 41 15.40 -14.02 4.28
N TYR A 42 15.81 -14.57 5.42
CA TYR A 42 17.11 -14.29 6.02
C TYR A 42 18.32 -14.74 5.19
N GLN A 43 18.17 -15.65 4.22
CA GLN A 43 19.31 -16.23 3.49
C GLN A 43 19.82 -15.26 2.42
N GLU A 44 21.12 -14.97 2.43
CA GLU A 44 21.74 -14.18 1.35
C GLU A 44 21.56 -14.91 0.01
N GLY A 45 20.95 -14.22 -0.96
CA GLY A 45 20.62 -14.77 -2.28
C GLY A 45 19.28 -15.50 -2.36
N ALA A 46 18.39 -15.33 -1.37
CA ALA A 46 17.00 -15.76 -1.51
C ALA A 46 16.28 -15.01 -2.65
N ASP A 47 15.30 -15.67 -3.26
CA ASP A 47 14.52 -15.08 -4.36
C ASP A 47 13.65 -13.90 -3.89
N VAL A 48 13.18 -13.94 -2.64
CA VAL A 48 12.28 -12.94 -2.05
C VAL A 48 12.65 -12.67 -0.59
N TYR A 49 12.75 -11.40 -0.22
CA TYR A 49 13.08 -10.95 1.14
C TYR A 49 11.88 -10.35 1.87
N TYR A 50 11.31 -9.32 1.26
CA TYR A 50 10.01 -8.76 1.59
C TYR A 50 9.07 -9.11 0.43
N ASP A 51 7.87 -9.59 0.74
CA ASP A 51 6.87 -10.00 -0.25
C ASP A 51 5.58 -9.19 -0.06
N PRO A 52 5.26 -8.29 -0.99
CA PRO A 52 6.09 -7.84 -2.12
C PRO A 52 7.33 -7.01 -1.68
N THR A 53 8.35 -6.95 -2.55
CA THR A 53 9.61 -6.26 -2.23
C THR A 53 9.50 -4.75 -2.33
N ASN A 54 8.85 -4.27 -3.40
CA ASN A 54 8.63 -2.87 -3.67
C ASN A 54 7.14 -2.67 -3.84
N ILE A 55 6.55 -1.71 -3.13
CA ILE A 55 5.12 -1.39 -3.20
C ILE A 55 4.90 0.05 -3.60
N ALA A 56 3.76 0.33 -4.23
CA ALA A 56 3.36 1.67 -4.58
C ALA A 56 1.95 1.93 -4.04
N VAL A 57 1.84 2.88 -3.10
CA VAL A 57 0.64 3.10 -2.30
C VAL A 57 0.25 4.58 -2.25
N PRO A 58 -1.04 4.94 -2.15
CA PRO A 58 -1.41 6.33 -1.92
C PRO A 58 -1.02 6.80 -0.52
N ALA A 59 -0.83 8.10 -0.35
CA ALA A 59 -0.70 8.68 0.98
C ALA A 59 -1.93 8.38 1.86
N GLY A 60 -1.68 8.25 3.16
CA GLY A 60 -2.64 7.76 4.16
C GLY A 60 -2.66 6.24 4.31
N THR A 61 -1.96 5.48 3.46
CA THR A 61 -1.90 4.01 3.56
C THR A 61 -1.12 3.58 4.80
N THR A 62 -1.67 2.61 5.55
CA THR A 62 -0.96 1.93 6.65
C THR A 62 -0.44 0.58 6.18
N VAL A 63 0.87 0.46 6.04
CA VAL A 63 1.54 -0.79 5.66
C VAL A 63 1.85 -1.58 6.91
N VAL A 64 1.57 -2.88 6.88
CA VAL A 64 1.92 -3.82 7.95
C VAL A 64 2.90 -4.85 7.42
N TRP A 65 4.03 -4.98 8.09
CA TRP A 65 4.98 -6.05 7.85
C TRP A 65 4.77 -7.18 8.85
N PHE A 66 4.62 -8.41 8.37
CA PHE A 66 4.64 -9.61 9.21
C PHE A 66 5.97 -10.34 9.07
N ASN A 67 6.55 -10.77 10.20
CA ASN A 67 7.64 -11.72 10.19
C ASN A 67 7.08 -13.14 10.20
N ASP A 68 6.99 -13.75 9.02
CA ASP A 68 6.56 -15.13 8.83
C ASP A 68 7.75 -16.10 8.64
N ASP A 69 8.99 -15.63 8.90
CA ASP A 69 10.21 -16.40 8.70
C ASP A 69 10.54 -17.23 9.97
N PRO A 70 10.39 -18.57 9.93
CA PRO A 70 10.37 -19.36 11.15
C PRO A 70 11.68 -19.30 11.94
N ASN A 71 11.58 -18.95 13.22
CA ASN A 71 12.70 -18.80 14.16
C ASN A 71 13.75 -17.74 13.76
N GLN A 72 13.42 -16.83 12.84
CA GLN A 72 14.30 -15.72 12.47
C GLN A 72 13.83 -14.41 13.09
N ILE A 73 14.80 -13.51 13.30
CA ILE A 73 14.55 -12.14 13.73
C ILE A 73 14.85 -11.24 12.55
N HIS A 74 13.92 -10.33 12.28
CA HIS A 74 14.06 -9.32 11.23
C HIS A 74 13.77 -7.93 11.77
N THR A 75 14.04 -6.91 10.95
CA THR A 75 13.60 -5.53 11.18
C THR A 75 13.03 -4.94 9.89
N VAL A 76 12.30 -3.85 10.06
CA VAL A 76 11.87 -2.92 9.02
C VAL A 76 12.39 -1.55 9.44
N THR A 77 13.52 -1.18 8.86
CA THR A 77 14.26 0.04 9.23
C THR A 77 14.40 0.91 8.00
N SER A 78 13.88 2.14 8.08
CA SER A 78 13.99 3.14 7.01
C SER A 78 15.44 3.45 6.61
N GLY A 79 15.64 3.83 5.35
CA GLY A 79 16.95 4.13 4.77
C GLY A 79 17.59 2.91 4.09
N ASN A 80 18.83 3.10 3.63
CA ASN A 80 19.63 2.04 3.02
C ASN A 80 20.67 1.49 4.01
N PRO A 81 21.17 0.27 3.77
CA PRO A 81 22.29 -0.27 4.52
C PRO A 81 23.51 0.67 4.54
N GLY A 82 23.87 1.15 5.73
CA GLY A 82 25.05 1.99 5.93
C GLY A 82 24.79 3.51 5.89
N ASP A 83 23.55 3.93 5.65
CA ASP A 83 23.16 5.34 5.81
C ASP A 83 23.34 5.78 7.26
N GLU A 84 23.88 6.98 7.49
CA GLU A 84 24.14 7.51 8.84
C GLU A 84 22.83 7.80 9.61
N ASP A 85 21.75 8.07 8.88
CA ASP A 85 20.42 8.40 9.37
C ASP A 85 19.41 7.26 9.18
N ALA A 86 19.88 6.04 8.92
CA ALA A 86 19.05 4.83 8.88
C ALA A 86 18.20 4.71 10.16
N GLY A 87 16.92 4.39 10.00
CA GLY A 87 15.94 4.27 11.09
C GLY A 87 15.34 5.58 11.57
N SER A 88 15.75 6.74 11.03
CA SER A 88 15.26 8.04 11.49
C SER A 88 13.80 8.35 11.12
N VAL A 89 13.26 7.74 10.06
CA VAL A 89 11.86 7.90 9.64
C VAL A 89 10.97 6.88 10.35
N PHE A 90 11.35 5.61 10.31
CA PHE A 90 10.75 4.52 11.07
C PHE A 90 11.78 3.41 11.36
N ASP A 91 11.60 2.73 12.49
CA ASP A 91 12.37 1.55 12.89
C ASP A 91 11.46 0.63 13.73
N SER A 92 11.22 -0.58 13.22
CA SER A 92 10.43 -1.59 13.92
C SER A 92 11.07 -2.10 15.21
N SER A 93 12.37 -1.84 15.41
CA SER A 93 13.22 -2.65 16.28
C SER A 93 13.19 -4.13 15.87
N PHE A 94 13.59 -5.04 16.76
CA PHE A 94 13.56 -6.47 16.46
C PHE A 94 12.14 -7.03 16.41
N MET A 95 11.80 -7.62 15.27
CA MET A 95 10.60 -8.40 15.04
C MET A 95 10.93 -9.89 15.14
N ASN A 96 10.44 -10.57 16.17
CA ASN A 96 10.51 -12.03 16.23
C ASN A 96 9.54 -12.67 15.23
N ASP A 97 9.78 -13.93 14.88
CA ASP A 97 8.80 -14.77 14.18
C ASP A 97 7.39 -14.64 14.80
N GLY A 98 6.38 -14.43 13.94
CA GLY A 98 4.98 -14.26 14.29
C GLY A 98 4.61 -12.87 14.80
N THR A 99 5.54 -11.91 14.79
CA THR A 99 5.25 -10.51 15.16
C THR A 99 5.10 -9.62 13.93
N PHE A 100 4.55 -8.43 14.15
CA PHE A 100 4.32 -7.45 13.10
C PHE A 100 4.80 -6.06 13.50
N PHE A 101 4.99 -5.22 12.49
CA PHE A 101 5.23 -3.79 12.62
C PHE A 101 4.33 -3.07 11.62
N GLN A 102 3.88 -1.87 11.95
CA GLN A 102 3.02 -1.09 11.06
C GLN A 102 3.42 0.38 11.02
N GLN A 103 3.34 0.98 9.83
CA GLN A 103 3.66 2.38 9.58
C GLN A 103 2.64 3.00 8.63
N THR A 104 2.13 4.17 8.99
CA THR A 104 1.28 4.98 8.11
C THR A 104 2.13 5.99 7.35
N PHE A 105 1.96 6.04 6.03
CA PHE A 105 2.71 6.94 5.15
C PHE A 105 1.81 8.08 4.69
N ASN A 106 2.02 9.29 5.20
CA ASN A 106 1.15 10.45 4.93
C ASN A 106 1.73 11.44 3.91
N GLU A 107 3.00 11.27 3.52
CA GLU A 107 3.70 12.20 2.65
C GLU A 107 4.20 11.43 1.42
N ALA A 108 3.94 11.96 0.21
CA ALA A 108 4.49 11.39 -1.00
C ALA A 108 6.02 11.37 -0.98
N GLY A 109 6.59 10.31 -1.56
CA GLY A 109 8.01 10.08 -1.56
C GLY A 109 8.36 8.61 -1.69
N GLU A 110 9.64 8.33 -1.87
CA GLU A 110 10.18 6.98 -1.83
C GLU A 110 10.83 6.72 -0.48
N TYR A 111 10.43 5.62 0.16
CA TYR A 111 10.91 5.21 1.46
C TYR A 111 11.62 3.86 1.32
N PRO A 112 12.94 3.85 1.04
CA PRO A 112 13.72 2.64 1.11
C PRO A 112 13.75 2.14 2.55
N TYR A 113 13.80 0.83 2.72
CA TYR A 113 13.98 0.20 4.01
C TYR A 113 14.76 -1.11 3.88
N TYR A 114 15.31 -1.55 5.01
CA TYR A 114 16.10 -2.78 5.05
C TYR A 114 16.00 -3.47 6.42
N CYS A 115 16.52 -4.70 6.48
CA CYS A 115 16.69 -5.44 7.72
C CYS A 115 18.08 -5.16 8.31
N GLN A 116 18.16 -4.63 9.53
CA GLN A 116 19.43 -4.36 10.23
C GLN A 116 20.23 -5.64 10.49
N VAL A 117 19.55 -6.78 10.69
CA VAL A 117 20.18 -8.09 10.96
C VAL A 117 20.71 -8.73 9.67
N HIS A 118 20.00 -8.50 8.55
CA HIS A 118 20.30 -9.08 7.23
C HIS A 118 20.36 -7.94 6.20
N PRO A 119 21.48 -7.18 6.10
CA PRO A 119 21.51 -5.95 5.32
C PRO A 119 21.30 -6.10 3.81
N TRP A 120 21.31 -7.32 3.27
CA TRP A 120 20.93 -7.62 1.88
C TRP A 120 19.41 -7.67 1.67
N MET A 121 18.61 -7.77 2.72
CA MET A 121 17.16 -7.67 2.65
C MET A 121 16.78 -6.20 2.54
N VAL A 122 16.45 -5.77 1.33
CA VAL A 122 16.03 -4.39 1.02
C VAL A 122 14.65 -4.40 0.38
N GLY A 123 13.88 -3.35 0.62
CA GLY A 123 12.59 -3.10 0.00
C GLY A 123 12.32 -1.60 -0.11
N SER A 124 11.21 -1.23 -0.74
CA SER A 124 10.80 0.16 -0.85
C SER A 124 9.29 0.34 -0.78
N VAL A 125 8.88 1.45 -0.16
CA VAL A 125 7.50 1.95 -0.24
C VAL A 125 7.53 3.23 -1.06
N PHE A 126 6.97 3.21 -2.25
CA PHE A 126 6.68 4.41 -3.02
C PHE A 126 5.31 4.95 -2.64
N VAL A 127 5.23 6.25 -2.33
CA VAL A 127 4.02 6.91 -1.87
C VAL A 127 3.66 8.03 -2.83
N SER A 128 2.41 8.02 -3.30
CA SER A 128 1.87 9.00 -4.22
C SER A 128 0.73 9.79 -3.58
N ASP A 129 0.71 11.10 -3.84
CA ASP A 129 -0.38 12.01 -3.46
C ASP A 129 -1.40 12.20 -4.60
N ALA A 130 -1.29 11.42 -5.67
CA ALA A 130 -2.20 11.53 -6.80
C ALA A 130 -3.59 10.98 -6.45
N SER A 131 -4.60 11.79 -6.74
CA SER A 131 -6.01 11.41 -6.64
C SER A 131 -6.84 12.06 -7.73
N GLU A 132 -7.99 11.46 -8.02
CA GLU A 132 -9.03 11.98 -8.90
C GLU A 132 -10.35 12.01 -8.13
N GLU A 133 -11.10 13.11 -8.28
CA GLU A 133 -12.43 13.28 -7.68
C GLU A 133 -13.49 12.99 -8.75
N GLY A 134 -14.29 11.96 -8.53
CA GLY A 134 -15.53 11.70 -9.25
C GLY A 134 -16.73 12.36 -8.60
N ASP A 135 -17.94 12.03 -9.07
CA ASP A 135 -19.18 12.55 -8.49
C ASP A 135 -19.53 11.84 -7.17
N ASN A 136 -19.08 10.60 -7.00
CA ASN A 136 -19.42 9.70 -5.91
C ASN A 136 -18.22 9.18 -5.11
N PHE A 137 -17.03 9.14 -5.72
CA PHE A 137 -15.82 8.58 -5.15
C PHE A 137 -14.64 9.54 -5.34
N ARG A 138 -13.74 9.53 -4.37
CA ARG A 138 -12.35 9.87 -4.57
C ARG A 138 -11.58 8.59 -4.86
N LEU A 139 -10.81 8.58 -5.96
CA LEU A 139 -9.86 7.51 -6.29
C LEU A 139 -8.44 8.02 -6.06
N SER A 140 -7.68 7.34 -5.20
CA SER A 140 -6.25 7.63 -4.97
C SER A 140 -5.36 6.55 -5.57
N TYR A 141 -4.19 6.93 -6.10
CA TYR A 141 -3.32 6.05 -6.89
C TYR A 141 -1.94 5.91 -6.27
N GLY A 142 -1.43 4.68 -6.21
CA GLY A 142 -0.11 4.38 -5.67
C GLY A 142 1.06 4.81 -6.54
N THR A 143 0.87 4.88 -7.87
CA THR A 143 1.92 5.21 -8.85
C THR A 143 1.66 6.51 -9.62
N GLY A 144 0.56 7.21 -9.32
CA GLY A 144 0.06 8.34 -10.09
C GLY A 144 -1.10 7.99 -11.03
N THR A 145 -1.65 8.98 -11.75
CA THR A 145 -2.75 8.77 -12.72
C THR A 145 -2.29 8.14 -14.04
N THR A 146 -0.98 7.98 -14.23
CA THR A 146 -0.35 7.34 -15.38
C THR A 146 0.47 6.16 -14.89
N PHE A 147 0.08 4.94 -15.26
CA PHE A 147 0.74 3.73 -14.80
C PHE A 147 1.92 3.38 -15.69
N ASN A 148 3.10 3.29 -15.06
CA ASN A 148 4.30 2.76 -15.68
C ASN A 148 4.70 1.47 -14.97
N PHE A 149 4.18 0.33 -15.44
CA PHE A 149 4.42 -0.96 -14.80
C PHE A 149 5.86 -1.48 -14.95
N ALA A 150 6.66 -0.85 -15.82
CA ALA A 150 8.10 -1.10 -15.90
C ALA A 150 8.89 -0.40 -14.77
N GLU A 151 8.34 0.68 -14.19
CA GLU A 151 8.91 1.35 -13.01
C GLU A 151 8.34 0.78 -11.71
N HIS A 152 7.04 0.46 -11.71
CA HIS A 152 6.35 -0.10 -10.54
C HIS A 152 5.48 -1.28 -10.96
N GLU A 153 5.88 -2.50 -10.60
CA GLU A 153 5.20 -3.75 -11.02
C GLU A 153 3.76 -3.90 -10.49
N ARG A 154 3.35 -3.01 -9.58
CA ARG A 154 2.07 -3.01 -8.88
C ARG A 154 1.66 -1.59 -8.52
N THR A 155 0.37 -1.36 -8.34
CA THR A 155 -0.16 -0.08 -7.84
C THR A 155 -1.40 -0.32 -6.99
N LEU A 156 -1.43 0.28 -5.81
CA LEU A 156 -2.62 0.27 -4.95
C LEU A 156 -3.56 1.41 -5.36
N LEU A 157 -4.83 1.05 -5.54
CA LEU A 157 -5.94 1.96 -5.76
C LEU A 157 -6.80 2.00 -4.51
N VAL A 158 -7.19 3.20 -4.10
CA VAL A 158 -8.03 3.41 -2.92
C VAL A 158 -9.28 4.16 -3.33
N PHE A 159 -10.42 3.50 -3.19
CA PHE A 159 -11.75 4.06 -3.48
C PHE A 159 -12.40 4.49 -2.17
N GLU A 160 -12.74 5.77 -2.08
CA GLU A 160 -13.41 6.37 -0.92
C GLU A 160 -14.69 7.08 -1.39
N PRO A 161 -15.89 6.61 -1.02
CA PRO A 161 -17.14 7.29 -1.28
C PRO A 161 -17.16 8.68 -0.65
N THR A 162 -17.58 9.66 -1.43
CA THR A 162 -17.68 11.08 -1.02
C THR A 162 -19.13 11.56 -1.00
N SER A 163 -20.04 10.87 -1.68
CA SER A 163 -21.47 11.23 -1.77
C SER A 163 -22.33 10.62 -0.67
N VAL A 164 -21.79 9.69 0.13
CA VAL A 164 -22.49 9.00 1.23
C VAL A 164 -21.56 8.86 2.45
N ASP A 165 -22.11 9.08 3.64
CA ASP A 165 -21.41 8.84 4.91
C ASP A 165 -21.64 7.39 5.36
N ILE A 166 -20.57 6.60 5.44
CA ILE A 166 -20.63 5.17 5.75
C ILE A 166 -19.92 4.94 7.10
N PRO A 167 -20.61 4.40 8.12
CA PRO A 167 -19.99 4.08 9.40
C PRO A 167 -18.81 3.10 9.26
N GLU A 168 -17.77 3.26 10.07
CA GLU A 168 -16.54 2.45 10.01
C GLU A 168 -16.77 0.92 10.12
N ASP A 169 -17.83 0.51 10.80
CA ASP A 169 -18.22 -0.89 11.02
C ASP A 169 -19.28 -1.40 10.03
N GLU A 170 -19.68 -0.59 9.06
CA GLU A 170 -20.70 -0.93 8.08
C GLU A 170 -20.07 -1.67 6.87
N PRO A 171 -20.49 -2.90 6.57
CA PRO A 171 -20.03 -3.59 5.37
C PRO A 171 -20.62 -2.96 4.11
N VAL A 172 -19.77 -2.80 3.09
CA VAL A 172 -20.13 -2.25 1.78
C VAL A 172 -19.70 -3.26 0.72
N THR A 173 -20.55 -3.50 -0.26
CA THR A 173 -20.24 -4.29 -1.45
C THR A 173 -20.02 -3.36 -2.63
N TYR A 174 -18.88 -3.51 -3.30
CA TYR A 174 -18.47 -2.76 -4.47
C TYR A 174 -18.41 -3.68 -5.68
N GLN A 175 -18.85 -3.21 -6.83
CA GLN A 175 -18.53 -3.81 -8.12
C GLN A 175 -17.39 -3.00 -8.75
N ILE A 176 -16.26 -3.65 -9.01
CA ILE A 176 -15.15 -3.04 -9.75
C ILE A 176 -15.10 -3.66 -11.15
N THR A 177 -15.06 -2.81 -12.16
CA THR A 177 -14.99 -3.21 -13.57
C THR A 177 -13.83 -2.51 -14.25
N ILE A 178 -12.99 -3.27 -14.95
CA ILE A 178 -11.92 -2.73 -15.80
C ILE A 178 -12.36 -2.87 -17.26
N LEU A 179 -12.41 -1.76 -17.97
CA LEU A 179 -12.73 -1.70 -19.39
C LEU A 179 -11.48 -1.34 -20.21
N LYS A 180 -11.40 -1.87 -21.43
CA LYS A 180 -10.44 -1.48 -22.47
C LYS A 180 -11.21 -1.13 -23.72
N ASP A 181 -11.04 0.10 -24.19
CA ASP A 181 -11.76 0.64 -25.35
C ASP A 181 -13.29 0.48 -25.24
N GLY A 182 -13.81 0.54 -24.00
CA GLY A 182 -15.23 0.36 -23.67
C GLY A 182 -15.71 -1.09 -23.57
N GLU A 183 -14.84 -2.08 -23.79
CA GLU A 183 -15.14 -3.50 -23.61
C GLU A 183 -14.69 -3.98 -22.22
N GLU A 184 -15.55 -4.72 -21.53
CA GLU A 184 -15.25 -5.29 -20.21
C GLU A 184 -14.13 -6.34 -20.32
N MET A 185 -13.05 -6.12 -19.57
CA MET A 185 -11.96 -7.09 -19.40
C MET A 185 -12.06 -7.87 -18.10
N PHE A 186 -12.57 -7.21 -17.06
CA PHE A 186 -12.67 -7.75 -15.71
C PHE A 186 -13.85 -7.10 -14.99
N SER A 187 -14.57 -7.89 -14.19
CA SER A 187 -15.67 -7.40 -13.36
C SER A 187 -15.85 -8.34 -12.18
N GLU A 188 -15.68 -7.85 -10.95
CA GLU A 188 -15.84 -8.65 -9.73
C GLU A 188 -16.40 -7.82 -8.57
N GLU A 189 -17.10 -8.50 -7.65
CA GLU A 189 -17.62 -7.90 -6.42
C GLU A 189 -16.60 -8.02 -5.29
N PHE A 190 -16.40 -6.92 -4.57
CA PHE A 190 -15.52 -6.81 -3.42
C PHE A 190 -16.32 -6.34 -2.21
N ARG A 191 -15.88 -6.73 -1.01
CA ARG A 191 -16.51 -6.28 0.24
C ARG A 191 -15.48 -5.60 1.11
N SER A 192 -15.85 -4.49 1.72
CA SER A 192 -15.01 -3.82 2.70
C SER A 192 -15.85 -3.29 3.86
N LEU A 193 -15.18 -2.88 4.94
CA LEU A 193 -15.80 -2.20 6.07
C LEU A 193 -15.47 -0.71 6.02
N GLY A 194 -16.43 0.14 6.38
CA GLY A 194 -16.15 1.54 6.64
C GLY A 194 -15.97 2.44 5.43
N GLY A 195 -16.52 2.04 4.28
CA GLY A 195 -16.51 2.91 3.10
C GLY A 195 -15.12 3.10 2.47
N ARG A 196 -14.15 2.23 2.72
CA ARG A 196 -12.85 2.29 2.06
C ARG A 196 -12.60 0.97 1.36
N LEU A 197 -12.29 0.99 0.07
CA LEU A 197 -11.89 -0.21 -0.67
C LEU A 197 -10.46 -0.03 -1.21
N ASP A 198 -9.57 -0.93 -0.81
CA ASP A 198 -8.18 -0.99 -1.24
C ASP A 198 -8.05 -2.12 -2.29
N ILE A 199 -7.66 -1.79 -3.53
CA ILE A 199 -7.45 -2.74 -4.63
C ILE A 199 -6.04 -2.56 -5.20
N GLU A 200 -5.20 -3.58 -5.08
CA GLU A 200 -3.91 -3.63 -5.76
C GLU A 200 -4.06 -4.25 -7.15
N LEU A 201 -3.54 -3.56 -8.16
CA LEU A 201 -3.45 -4.06 -9.53
C LEU A 201 -2.03 -4.56 -9.81
N ILE A 202 -1.94 -5.81 -10.28
CA ILE A 202 -0.68 -6.50 -10.59
C ILE A 202 -0.76 -7.09 -12.00
N PRO A 203 -0.37 -6.34 -13.04
CA PRO A 203 -0.38 -6.84 -14.41
C PRO A 203 0.55 -8.05 -14.58
N THR A 204 0.05 -9.11 -15.21
CA THR A 204 0.79 -10.36 -15.47
C THR A 204 0.33 -10.97 -16.80
N ASP A 205 1.12 -11.91 -17.35
CA ASP A 205 0.71 -12.71 -18.52
C ASP A 205 -0.19 -13.90 -18.15
N GLU A 206 -0.38 -14.15 -16.86
CA GLU A 206 -1.21 -15.25 -16.35
C GLU A 206 -2.71 -14.92 -16.41
N ALA A 207 -3.54 -15.95 -16.23
CA ALA A 207 -4.97 -15.79 -16.13
C ALA A 207 -5.35 -14.91 -14.92
N THR A 208 -6.41 -14.13 -15.05
CA THR A 208 -6.85 -13.23 -13.99
C THR A 208 -7.16 -14.01 -12.71
N GLN A 209 -6.59 -13.56 -11.60
CA GLN A 209 -6.78 -14.12 -10.27
C GLN A 209 -6.98 -12.99 -9.27
N VAL A 210 -8.00 -13.14 -8.41
CA VAL A 210 -8.21 -12.27 -7.26
C VAL A 210 -7.85 -13.00 -5.97
N THR A 211 -7.09 -12.33 -5.11
CA THR A 211 -6.77 -12.78 -3.76
C THR A 211 -7.08 -11.68 -2.75
N GLY A 212 -7.09 -12.04 -1.46
CA GLY A 212 -7.38 -11.12 -0.37
C GLY A 212 -8.83 -11.17 0.12
N PRO A 213 -9.25 -10.19 0.94
CA PRO A 213 -8.42 -9.07 1.37
C PRO A 213 -7.28 -9.54 2.28
N ASP A 214 -6.22 -8.75 2.38
CA ASP A 214 -5.06 -8.99 3.23
C ASP A 214 -5.43 -9.36 4.69
N ILE A 215 -6.52 -8.78 5.21
CA ILE A 215 -7.06 -9.06 6.54
C ILE A 215 -8.55 -9.37 6.39
N SER A 216 -8.95 -10.58 6.76
CA SER A 216 -10.33 -11.06 6.58
C SER A 216 -11.24 -10.91 7.81
N ASP A 217 -10.67 -10.59 8.97
CA ASP A 217 -11.41 -10.34 10.21
C ASP A 217 -10.74 -9.24 11.06
N PRO A 218 -11.26 -8.00 11.04
CA PRO A 218 -12.33 -7.51 10.17
C PRO A 218 -11.91 -7.53 8.68
N ILE A 219 -12.88 -7.50 7.75
CA ILE A 219 -12.63 -7.48 6.28
C ILE A 219 -12.03 -6.12 5.89
N ILE A 220 -10.71 -5.98 6.02
CA ILE A 220 -9.94 -4.75 5.77
C ILE A 220 -8.66 -5.07 4.99
N GLY A 221 -8.07 -4.05 4.38
CA GLY A 221 -6.84 -4.19 3.61
C GLY A 221 -7.06 -4.57 2.15
N ALA A 222 -5.95 -4.65 1.41
CA ALA A 222 -5.97 -4.73 -0.03
C ALA A 222 -6.49 -6.08 -0.52
N TYR A 223 -7.32 -6.04 -1.56
CA TYR A 223 -7.46 -7.16 -2.49
C TYR A 223 -6.38 -7.05 -3.56
N HIS A 224 -5.94 -8.17 -4.12
CA HIS A 224 -4.94 -8.17 -5.18
C HIS A 224 -5.54 -8.77 -6.44
N ILE A 225 -5.54 -8.00 -7.51
CA ILE A 225 -6.00 -8.43 -8.83
C ILE A 225 -4.77 -8.64 -9.69
N HIS A 226 -4.46 -9.91 -9.94
CA HIS A 226 -3.50 -10.30 -10.95
C HIS A 226 -4.24 -10.47 -12.27
N GLY A 227 -3.73 -9.95 -13.39
CA GLY A 227 -4.31 -10.26 -14.69
C GLY A 227 -3.62 -9.60 -15.87
N SER A 228 -4.05 -9.96 -17.08
CA SER A 228 -3.49 -9.48 -18.34
C SER A 228 -4.06 -8.14 -18.83
N PHE A 229 -4.66 -7.38 -17.92
CA PHE A 229 -5.11 -6.01 -18.18
C PHE A 229 -3.94 -5.02 -18.06
N LEU A 230 -4.14 -3.82 -18.61
CA LEU A 230 -3.21 -2.70 -18.46
C LEU A 230 -1.78 -2.93 -19.03
N LYS A 231 -1.64 -3.73 -20.10
CA LYS A 231 -0.34 -4.04 -20.73
C LYS A 231 -0.12 -3.41 -22.10
N GLU A 232 -1.16 -2.83 -22.69
CA GLU A 232 -1.13 -2.29 -24.05
C GLU A 232 -1.40 -0.79 -24.05
N GLU A 233 -1.02 -0.11 -25.11
CA GLU A 233 -1.44 1.28 -25.34
C GLU A 233 -2.90 1.28 -25.80
N ALA A 234 -3.83 1.51 -24.87
CA ALA A 234 -5.26 1.59 -25.12
C ALA A 234 -5.95 2.54 -24.13
N ALA A 235 -7.21 2.85 -24.37
CA ALA A 235 -8.02 3.62 -23.42
C ALA A 235 -8.57 2.68 -22.34
N TYR A 236 -8.01 2.76 -21.13
CA TYR A 236 -8.51 1.99 -19.99
C TYR A 236 -9.40 2.83 -19.10
N THR A 237 -10.43 2.19 -18.56
CA THR A 237 -11.35 2.80 -17.61
C THR A 237 -11.58 1.85 -16.46
N ILE A 238 -11.50 2.38 -15.24
CA ILE A 238 -11.86 1.65 -14.02
C ILE A 238 -13.17 2.23 -13.53
N ARG A 239 -14.21 1.40 -13.50
CA ARG A 239 -15.51 1.75 -12.95
C ARG A 239 -15.63 1.18 -11.54
N ALA A 240 -16.03 2.03 -10.60
CA ALA A 240 -16.40 1.63 -9.26
C ALA A 240 -17.88 1.91 -9.02
N GLU A 241 -18.60 0.96 -8.41
CA GLU A 241 -19.99 1.11 -8.02
C GLU A 241 -20.21 0.50 -6.64
N ILE A 242 -20.93 1.18 -5.75
CA ILE A 242 -21.48 0.55 -4.55
C ILE A 242 -22.79 -0.13 -4.91
N THR A 243 -22.84 -1.46 -4.80
CA THR A 243 -24.04 -2.25 -5.07
C THR A 243 -24.87 -2.50 -3.81
N GLN A 244 -24.22 -2.52 -2.64
CA GLN A 244 -24.89 -2.70 -1.34
C GLN A 244 -24.18 -1.91 -0.22
N ILE A 245 -24.97 -1.29 0.65
CA ILE A 245 -24.54 -0.83 1.97
C ILE A 245 -25.32 -1.66 2.99
N PHE A 246 -24.62 -2.34 3.89
CA PHE A 246 -25.15 -3.40 4.73
C PHE A 246 -25.78 -4.55 3.93
N ASP A 247 -27.12 -4.60 3.88
CA ASP A 247 -27.93 -5.60 3.23
C ASP A 247 -28.89 -5.00 2.18
N ARG A 248 -28.67 -3.73 1.77
CA ARG A 248 -29.57 -3.00 0.87
C ARG A 248 -28.83 -2.29 -0.25
N PRO A 249 -29.42 -2.20 -1.45
CA PRO A 249 -28.91 -1.32 -2.47
C PRO A 249 -29.04 0.16 -2.05
N PRO A 250 -28.14 1.05 -2.54
CA PRO A 250 -28.30 2.49 -2.39
C PRO A 250 -29.64 3.01 -2.96
N GLU A 251 -30.13 4.13 -2.42
CA GLU A 251 -31.37 4.77 -2.91
C GLU A 251 -31.22 5.35 -4.33
N GLU A 252 -30.02 5.87 -4.63
CA GLU A 252 -29.60 6.36 -5.95
C GLU A 252 -28.30 5.65 -6.34
N PRO A 253 -28.02 5.44 -7.63
CA PRO A 253 -26.77 4.81 -8.07
C PRO A 253 -25.54 5.58 -7.59
N ILE A 254 -24.61 4.89 -6.93
CA ILE A 254 -23.33 5.43 -6.47
C ILE A 254 -22.24 4.77 -7.30
N ALA A 255 -21.84 5.41 -8.39
CA ALA A 255 -20.85 4.89 -9.33
C ALA A 255 -20.06 6.01 -9.99
N ASP A 256 -18.79 5.75 -10.30
CA ASP A 256 -17.93 6.61 -11.12
C ASP A 256 -17.07 5.78 -12.08
N GLU A 257 -16.61 6.42 -13.16
CA GLU A 257 -15.66 5.88 -14.12
C GLU A 257 -14.39 6.75 -14.15
N PHE A 258 -13.24 6.11 -13.99
CA PHE A 258 -11.93 6.77 -13.94
C PHE A 258 -11.08 6.36 -15.13
N GLY A 259 -10.61 7.32 -15.90
CA GLY A 259 -9.72 7.07 -17.03
C GLY A 259 -8.30 6.79 -16.54
N VAL A 260 -7.67 5.74 -17.06
CA VAL A 260 -6.29 5.38 -16.71
C VAL A 260 -5.41 5.44 -17.93
N GLN A 261 -4.27 6.11 -17.80
CA GLN A 261 -3.23 6.15 -18.83
C GLN A 261 -2.13 5.14 -18.50
N ILE A 262 -1.56 4.52 -19.52
CA ILE A 262 -0.47 3.56 -19.38
C ILE A 262 0.71 4.04 -20.19
N VAL A 263 1.90 4.00 -19.61
CA VAL A 263 3.15 4.13 -20.36
C VAL A 263 3.46 2.75 -20.96
N PRO A 264 3.41 2.59 -22.29
CA PRO A 264 3.76 1.32 -22.91
C PRO A 264 5.24 1.01 -22.65
N GLU A 265 5.56 -0.26 -22.42
CA GLU A 265 6.95 -0.71 -22.38
C GLU A 265 7.60 -0.47 -23.75
N PHE A 266 8.48 0.52 -23.83
CA PHE A 266 9.27 0.69 -25.05
C PHE A 266 10.28 -0.46 -25.12
N PRO A 267 10.33 -1.26 -26.21
CA PRO A 267 11.46 -2.14 -26.42
C PRO A 267 12.72 -1.27 -26.46
N VAL A 268 13.71 -1.58 -25.62
CA VAL A 268 14.99 -0.86 -25.47
C VAL A 268 15.68 -0.58 -26.83
N ALA A 269 15.36 -1.36 -27.87
CA ALA A 269 15.80 -1.16 -29.24
C ALA A 269 15.29 0.14 -29.92
N ALA A 270 14.16 0.71 -29.49
CA ALA A 270 13.59 1.93 -30.08
C ALA A 270 14.32 3.21 -29.63
N VAL A 271 14.93 3.21 -28.45
CA VAL A 271 15.68 4.37 -27.93
C VAL A 271 16.98 4.61 -28.72
N ALA A 272 17.58 3.55 -29.28
CA ALA A 272 18.75 3.68 -30.15
C ALA A 272 18.45 4.34 -31.51
N ALA A 273 17.19 4.33 -31.96
CA ALA A 273 16.80 4.95 -33.23
C ALA A 273 16.58 6.47 -33.12
N LEU A 274 16.18 6.99 -31.95
CA LEU A 274 15.97 8.43 -31.75
C LEU A 274 17.27 9.22 -31.56
N LEU A 275 18.31 8.62 -30.97
CA LEU A 275 19.64 9.26 -30.88
C LEU A 275 20.40 9.30 -32.22
N ALA A 276 20.00 8.49 -33.21
CA ALA A 276 20.60 8.50 -34.55
C ALA A 276 20.00 9.58 -35.47
N ILE A 277 18.78 10.06 -35.21
CA ILE A 277 18.10 11.06 -36.06
C ILE A 277 18.39 12.50 -35.59
N GLY A 278 18.71 12.70 -34.30
CA GLY A 278 19.09 14.01 -33.75
C GLY A 278 20.51 14.52 -34.10
N GLY A 279 21.35 13.67 -34.70
CA GLY A 279 22.75 14.01 -35.01
C GLY A 279 23.00 14.62 -36.40
N ALA A 280 21.98 14.78 -37.24
CA ALA A 280 22.17 15.10 -38.66
C ALA A 280 21.48 16.38 -39.15
N VAL A 281 21.35 17.43 -38.32
CA VAL A 281 20.95 18.76 -38.81
C VAL A 281 21.69 19.88 -38.05
N ALA A 282 22.89 20.23 -38.49
CA ALA A 282 23.41 21.61 -38.47
C ALA A 282 24.84 21.69 -39.02
N TYR A 283 25.00 21.90 -40.33
CA TYR A 283 26.10 22.73 -40.87
C TYR A 283 25.75 23.20 -42.29
N GLY A 284 24.69 24.01 -42.38
CA GLY A 284 24.35 24.78 -43.58
C GLY A 284 24.89 26.20 -43.46
N ARG A 285 25.99 26.49 -44.16
CA ARG A 285 26.60 27.82 -44.34
C ARG A 285 25.56 28.90 -44.66
N PHE A 286 25.62 30.02 -43.93
CA PHE A 286 25.23 31.34 -44.46
C PHE A 286 26.28 32.38 -44.01
N GLN A 287 27.20 32.70 -44.92
CA GLN A 287 27.88 33.99 -44.92
C GLN A 287 27.47 34.73 -46.18
N GLY A 288 26.94 35.95 -46.01
CA GLY A 288 26.74 36.90 -47.09
C GLY A 288 25.44 37.70 -46.92
N PHE A 289 25.53 38.86 -46.27
CA PHE A 289 25.51 40.17 -46.93
C PHE A 289 25.36 41.27 -45.87
N SER A 290 26.43 42.05 -45.69
CA SER A 290 26.39 43.37 -45.07
C SER A 290 26.13 44.39 -46.16
N ASN A 291 25.19 45.31 -45.94
CA ASN A 291 25.34 46.66 -46.47
C ASN A 291 24.56 47.73 -45.70
N ARG A 292 25.33 48.73 -45.26
CA ARG A 292 25.04 50.16 -45.06
C ARG A 292 24.21 50.63 -43.85
N GLY A 293 24.96 51.21 -42.91
CA GLY A 293 24.72 52.49 -42.24
C GLY A 293 26.09 53.10 -41.94
#